data_AF-A0A968HQH7-F1
#
_entry.id   AF-A0A968HQH7-F1
#
_cell.length_a   1.000
_cell.length_b   1.000
_cell.length_c   1.000
_cell.angle_alpha   90.00
_cell.angle_beta   90.00
_cell.angle_gamma   90.00
#
_symmetry.space_group_name_H-M   'P 1'
#
loop_
_entity.id
_entity.type
_entity.pdbx_description
1 polymer ?
#
loop_
_entity_poly.entity_id
_entity_poly.type
_entity_poly.pdbx_seq_one_letter_code
_entity_poly.pdbx_strand_id
1 'polypeptide(L)'
;MLFPVKRQKLDELIPAVPTAEQYQYCWGSGREVVTRGFISLGALIIFTLFYNRVHEISPSSPAAAAMLVCGILGGLYWMLQPVLAAAQRNLRLRRFPFCALWLGEVQEVYLSEEVLSRQEVVDGRGRLDVSYDTATFLNLEVGDESGFETTLRVPMRREFKRIRPGMMLCLLLFSKDKSFQRISRQMSDAYFPEFNFWLGDYPYLQRGAFADLARFLWKRHAQ
;
A
#
# COMPACT_ATOMS: atom_id res chain seq x y z
N MET A 1 13.79 -9.53 17.92
CA MET A 1 14.05 -8.47 18.93
C MET A 1 13.35 -7.17 18.55
N LEU A 2 12.80 -6.44 19.53
CA LEU A 2 12.05 -5.19 19.34
C LEU A 2 12.88 -3.96 19.74
N PHE A 3 12.99 -2.98 18.84
CA PHE A 3 13.67 -1.70 19.07
C PHE A 3 12.66 -0.56 18.96
N PRO A 4 12.22 0.07 20.07
CA PRO A 4 11.23 1.13 20.02
C PRO A 4 11.77 2.35 19.28
N VAL A 5 10.99 2.87 18.34
CA VAL A 5 11.33 4.02 17.51
C VAL A 5 10.57 5.25 17.99
N LYS A 6 11.26 6.40 18.09
CA LYS A 6 10.64 7.68 18.45
C LYS A 6 9.63 8.11 17.40
N ARG A 7 8.56 8.78 17.84
CA ARG A 7 7.49 9.28 16.94
C ARG A 7 8.01 10.16 15.79
N GLN A 8 9.00 11.01 16.05
CA GLN A 8 9.60 11.85 15.00
C GLN A 8 10.20 11.02 13.86
N LYS A 9 10.86 9.90 14.19
CA LYS A 9 11.42 8.97 13.22
C LYS A 9 10.33 8.20 12.47
N LEU A 10 9.18 7.94 13.09
CA LEU A 10 8.04 7.35 12.40
C LEU A 10 7.51 8.25 11.28
N ASP A 11 7.39 9.55 11.54
CA ASP A 11 6.88 10.51 10.55
C ASP A 11 7.87 10.72 9.38
N GLU A 12 9.17 10.46 9.60
CA GLU A 12 10.19 10.37 8.55
C GLU A 12 10.05 9.07 7.74
N LEU A 13 9.86 7.93 8.43
CA LEU A 13 9.76 6.62 7.79
C LEU A 13 8.47 6.41 7.01
N ILE A 14 7.35 7.00 7.44
CA ILE A 14 6.05 6.93 6.76
C ILE A 14 5.61 8.34 6.38
N PRO A 15 5.92 8.78 5.16
CA PRO A 15 5.71 10.16 4.78
C PRO A 15 4.22 10.50 4.69
N ALA A 16 3.89 11.72 5.11
CA ALA A 16 2.54 12.28 5.02
C ALA A 16 2.10 12.44 3.56
N VAL A 17 3.03 12.90 2.73
CA VAL A 17 2.85 13.06 1.29
C VAL A 17 3.34 11.78 0.62
N PRO A 18 2.56 11.20 -0.30
CA PRO A 18 2.97 10.00 -1.01
C PRO A 18 4.31 10.15 -1.73
N THR A 19 5.13 9.10 -1.69
CA THR A 19 6.37 9.03 -2.50
C THR A 19 6.04 8.70 -3.96
N ALA A 20 7.02 8.90 -4.85
CA ALA A 20 6.88 8.53 -6.26
C ALA A 20 6.54 7.05 -6.45
N GLU A 21 7.15 6.15 -5.67
CA GLU A 21 6.85 4.70 -5.72
C GLU A 21 5.41 4.40 -5.29
N GLN A 22 4.92 5.08 -4.25
CA GLN A 22 3.54 4.94 -3.77
C GLN A 22 2.52 5.44 -4.79
N TYR A 23 2.84 6.57 -5.44
CA TYR A 23 2.02 7.10 -6.53
C TYR A 23 1.96 6.16 -7.72
N GLN A 24 3.11 5.63 -8.17
CA GLN A 24 3.18 4.67 -9.27
C GLN A 24 2.38 3.40 -8.96
N TYR A 25 2.45 2.90 -7.73
CA TYR A 25 1.64 1.75 -7.32
C TYR A 25 0.13 2.04 -7.42
N CYS A 26 -0.33 3.21 -6.92
CA CYS A 26 -1.75 3.59 -6.95
C CYS A 26 -2.25 4.02 -8.34
N TRP A 27 -1.34 4.29 -9.27
CA TRP A 27 -1.68 4.58 -10.67
C TRP A 27 -2.41 3.41 -11.34
N GLY A 28 -2.11 2.18 -10.92
CA GLY A 28 -2.85 0.98 -11.30
C GLY A 28 -2.65 0.58 -12.77
N SER A 29 -3.61 -0.17 -13.29
CA SER A 29 -3.58 -0.68 -14.67
C SER A 29 -3.93 0.41 -15.70
N GLY A 30 -3.46 0.26 -16.95
CA GLY A 30 -3.76 1.22 -18.02
C GLY A 30 -5.27 1.44 -18.25
N ARG A 31 -6.08 0.39 -18.08
CA ARG A 31 -7.55 0.48 -18.14
C ARG A 31 -8.12 1.41 -17.06
N GLU A 32 -7.61 1.32 -15.83
CA GLU A 32 -8.04 2.21 -14.74
C GLU A 32 -7.69 3.66 -15.03
N VAL A 33 -6.50 3.93 -15.57
CA VAL A 33 -6.07 5.28 -15.95
C VAL A 33 -7.02 5.88 -16.99
N VAL A 34 -7.35 5.12 -18.04
CA VAL A 34 -8.30 5.54 -19.08
C VAL A 34 -9.69 5.78 -18.48
N THR A 35 -10.15 4.89 -17.60
CA THR A 35 -11.46 5.00 -16.93
C THR A 35 -11.53 6.26 -16.07
N ARG A 36 -10.48 6.53 -15.28
CA ARG A 36 -10.35 7.76 -14.48
C ARG A 36 -10.30 9.00 -15.37
N GLY A 37 -9.64 8.92 -16.53
CA GLY A 37 -9.62 9.98 -17.54
C GLY A 37 -11.02 10.31 -18.08
N PHE A 38 -11.83 9.29 -18.41
CA PHE A 38 -13.22 9.51 -18.83
C PHE A 38 -14.09 10.11 -17.73
N ILE A 39 -13.95 9.64 -16.49
CA ILE A 39 -14.66 10.21 -15.33
C ILE A 39 -14.27 11.69 -15.16
N SER A 40 -12.99 11.99 -15.29
CA SER A 40 -12.45 13.34 -15.15
C SER A 40 -12.95 14.28 -16.25
N LEU A 41 -12.99 13.81 -17.50
CA LEU A 41 -13.56 14.54 -18.63
C LEU A 41 -15.07 14.77 -18.44
N GLY A 42 -15.80 13.75 -18.03
CA GLY A 42 -17.24 13.85 -17.74
C GLY A 42 -17.54 14.86 -16.65
N ALA A 43 -16.80 14.81 -15.54
CA ALA A 43 -16.93 15.79 -14.45
C ALA A 43 -16.64 17.21 -14.93
N LEU A 44 -15.56 17.41 -15.71
CA LEU A 44 -15.21 18.72 -16.25
C LEU A 44 -16.33 19.28 -17.13
N ILE A 45 -16.89 18.48 -18.04
CA ILE A 45 -17.98 18.90 -18.93
C ILE A 45 -19.21 19.28 -18.10
N ILE A 46 -19.63 18.42 -17.17
CA ILE A 46 -20.80 18.65 -16.32
C ILE A 46 -20.65 19.97 -15.53
N PHE A 47 -19.56 20.13 -14.79
CA PHE A 47 -19.34 21.34 -13.99
C PHE A 47 -19.19 22.60 -14.82
N THR A 48 -18.61 22.51 -16.02
CA THR A 48 -18.51 23.66 -16.94
C THR A 48 -19.89 24.06 -17.48
N LEU A 49 -20.75 23.09 -17.80
CA LEU A 49 -22.13 23.38 -18.20
C LEU A 49 -22.94 24.02 -17.07
N PHE A 50 -22.80 23.52 -15.84
CA PHE A 50 -23.42 24.13 -14.66
C PHE A 50 -22.87 25.52 -14.38
N TYR A 51 -21.55 25.71 -14.49
CA TYR A 51 -20.91 27.02 -14.35
C TYR A 51 -21.52 28.04 -15.30
N ASN A 52 -21.61 27.72 -16.60
CA ASN A 52 -22.17 28.62 -17.60
C ASN A 52 -23.62 29.00 -17.27
N ARG A 53 -24.45 28.03 -16.87
CA ARG A 53 -25.85 28.29 -16.50
C ARG A 53 -26.00 29.16 -15.27
N VAL A 54 -25.21 28.92 -14.22
CA VAL A 54 -25.26 29.73 -13.00
C VAL A 54 -24.70 31.14 -13.24
N HIS A 55 -23.66 31.25 -14.07
CA HIS A 55 -23.03 32.52 -14.41
C HIS A 55 -23.95 33.42 -15.25
N GLU A 56 -24.72 32.86 -16.20
CA GLU A 56 -25.73 33.60 -16.95
C GLU A 56 -26.83 34.20 -16.06
N ILE A 57 -27.28 33.44 -15.05
CA ILE A 57 -28.36 33.87 -14.14
C ILE A 57 -27.84 34.82 -13.06
N SER A 58 -26.61 34.62 -12.57
CA SER A 58 -26.03 35.40 -11.48
C SER A 58 -24.49 35.45 -11.60
N PRO A 59 -23.95 36.44 -12.33
CA PRO A 59 -22.53 36.50 -12.72
C PRO A 59 -21.54 36.53 -11.54
N SER A 60 -21.93 37.17 -10.43
CA SER A 60 -21.09 37.37 -9.24
C SER A 60 -21.45 36.45 -8.07
N SER A 61 -22.20 35.38 -8.32
CA SER A 61 -22.59 34.45 -7.26
C SER A 61 -21.41 33.58 -6.78
N PRO A 62 -21.28 33.31 -5.47
CA PRO A 62 -20.29 32.36 -4.96
C PRO A 62 -20.51 30.94 -5.51
N ALA A 63 -21.74 30.63 -5.94
CA ALA A 63 -22.09 29.37 -6.57
C ALA A 63 -21.36 29.16 -7.91
N ALA A 64 -21.24 30.19 -8.75
CA ALA A 64 -20.49 30.10 -9.99
C ALA A 64 -19.01 29.79 -9.71
N ALA A 65 -18.39 30.52 -8.78
CA ALA A 65 -17.01 30.27 -8.37
C ALA A 65 -16.81 28.84 -7.83
N ALA A 66 -17.74 28.34 -7.01
CA ALA A 66 -17.69 26.97 -6.50
C ALA A 66 -17.76 25.92 -7.63
N MET A 67 -18.63 26.11 -8.62
CA MET A 67 -18.74 25.20 -9.78
C MET A 67 -17.46 25.18 -10.61
N LEU A 68 -16.80 26.33 -10.79
CA LEU A 68 -15.52 26.42 -11.47
C LEU A 68 -14.43 25.63 -10.73
N VAL A 69 -14.33 25.79 -9.41
CA VAL A 69 -13.37 25.03 -8.59
C VAL A 69 -13.66 23.54 -8.67
N CYS A 70 -14.93 23.12 -8.57
CA CYS A 70 -15.33 21.72 -8.74
C CYS A 70 -14.99 21.18 -10.14
N GLY A 71 -15.14 21.99 -11.19
CA GLY A 71 -14.75 21.63 -12.55
C GLY A 71 -13.24 21.40 -12.69
N ILE A 72 -12.42 22.29 -12.12
CA ILE A 72 -10.96 22.15 -12.10
C ILE A 72 -10.54 20.89 -11.32
N LEU A 73 -11.09 20.68 -10.12
CA LEU A 73 -10.81 19.48 -9.32
C LEU A 73 -11.29 18.20 -10.01
N GLY A 74 -12.45 18.26 -10.68
CA GLY A 74 -12.99 17.17 -11.49
C GLY A 74 -12.10 16.84 -12.70
N GLY A 75 -11.59 17.85 -13.40
CA GLY A 75 -10.63 17.70 -14.50
C GLY A 75 -9.24 17.22 -14.06
N LEU A 76 -8.87 17.44 -12.80
CA LEU A 76 -7.65 16.93 -12.19
C LEU A 76 -7.85 15.60 -11.45
N TYR A 77 -9.08 15.09 -11.38
CA TYR A 77 -9.44 13.88 -10.63
C TYR A 77 -8.55 12.69 -10.98
N TRP A 78 -8.24 12.51 -12.27
CA TRP A 78 -7.43 11.39 -12.72
C TRP A 78 -6.03 11.33 -12.08
N MET A 79 -5.44 12.48 -11.77
CA MET A 79 -4.15 12.57 -11.05
C MET A 79 -4.33 12.65 -9.53
N LEU A 80 -5.40 13.28 -9.04
CA LEU A 80 -5.63 13.46 -7.61
C LEU A 80 -6.03 12.16 -6.91
N GLN A 81 -6.82 11.31 -7.57
CA GLN A 81 -7.30 10.05 -6.99
C GLN A 81 -6.16 9.13 -6.51
N PRO A 82 -5.09 8.85 -7.27
CA PRO A 82 -3.99 8.00 -6.81
C PRO A 82 -3.20 8.63 -5.65
N VAL A 83 -3.04 9.96 -5.63
CA VAL A 83 -2.43 10.67 -4.49
C VAL A 83 -3.25 10.46 -3.23
N LEU A 84 -4.57 10.64 -3.32
CA LEU A 84 -5.48 10.45 -2.19
C LEU A 84 -5.49 9.00 -1.71
N ALA A 85 -5.48 8.03 -2.62
CA ALA A 85 -5.44 6.60 -2.28
C ALA A 85 -4.15 6.24 -1.52
N ALA A 86 -3.00 6.72 -1.98
CA ALA A 86 -1.72 6.52 -1.31
C ALA A 86 -1.69 7.22 0.07
N ALA A 87 -2.18 8.46 0.15
CA ALA A 87 -2.25 9.20 1.41
C ALA A 87 -3.16 8.52 2.44
N GLN A 88 -4.31 8.00 2.01
CA GLN A 88 -5.22 7.23 2.86
C GLN A 88 -4.57 5.95 3.39
N ARG A 89 -3.79 5.23 2.56
CA ARG A 89 -3.03 4.06 2.98
C ARG A 89 -1.98 4.43 4.03
N ASN A 90 -1.21 5.48 3.82
CA ASN A 90 -0.20 5.94 4.77
C ASN A 90 -0.84 6.37 6.11
N LEU A 91 -1.98 7.06 6.08
CA LEU A 91 -2.69 7.51 7.27
C LEU A 91 -3.13 6.35 8.18
N ARG A 92 -3.48 5.19 7.59
CA ARG A 92 -3.85 3.98 8.35
C ARG A 92 -2.72 3.47 9.25
N LEU A 93 -1.45 3.68 8.87
CA LEU A 93 -0.31 3.32 9.71
C LEU A 93 0.11 4.48 10.61
N ARG A 94 0.02 5.73 10.14
CA ARG A 94 0.39 6.92 10.93
C ARG A 94 -0.49 7.16 12.15
N ARG A 95 -1.72 6.62 12.17
CA ARG A 95 -2.63 6.71 13.34
C ARG A 95 -2.11 6.02 14.60
N PHE A 96 -1.13 5.12 14.49
CA PHE A 96 -0.56 4.44 15.66
C PHE A 96 0.47 5.34 16.36
N PRO A 97 0.32 5.62 17.66
CA PRO A 97 1.22 6.52 18.38
C PRO A 97 2.63 5.94 18.56
N PHE A 98 2.76 4.62 18.68
CA PHE A 98 4.03 3.95 18.94
C PHE A 98 4.37 2.97 17.82
N CYS A 99 5.66 2.87 17.53
CA CYS A 99 6.21 1.93 16.56
C CYS A 99 7.55 1.37 17.03
N ALA A 100 7.86 0.15 16.62
CA ALA A 100 9.15 -0.49 16.89
C ALA A 100 9.69 -1.12 15.62
N LEU A 101 11.01 -1.03 15.44
CA LEU A 101 11.73 -1.85 14.49
C LEU A 101 11.86 -3.25 15.07
N TRP A 102 11.46 -4.24 14.30
CA TRP A 102 11.51 -5.62 14.70
C TRP A 102 12.43 -6.38 13.75
N LEU A 103 13.36 -7.12 14.33
CA LEU A 103 14.21 -8.07 13.62
C LEU A 103 13.72 -9.47 13.93
N GLY A 104 13.31 -10.20 12.91
CA GLY A 104 12.78 -11.56 13.00
C GLY A 104 13.42 -12.48 11.97
N GLU A 105 13.37 -13.77 12.27
CA GLU A 105 13.84 -14.87 11.42
C GLU A 105 12.64 -15.54 10.75
N VAL A 106 12.78 -15.85 9.46
CA VAL A 106 11.79 -16.65 8.73
C VAL A 106 11.88 -18.08 9.24
N GLN A 107 10.83 -18.54 9.94
CA GLN A 107 10.73 -19.90 10.44
C GLN A 107 10.20 -20.84 9.37
N GLU A 108 9.13 -20.44 8.69
CA GLU A 108 8.48 -21.26 7.66
C GLU A 108 8.03 -20.42 6.46
N VAL A 109 8.03 -21.06 5.28
CA VAL A 109 7.62 -20.47 4.00
C VAL A 109 6.68 -21.43 3.29
N TYR A 110 5.45 -21.00 3.03
CA TYR A 110 4.47 -21.80 2.30
C TYR A 110 3.65 -20.96 1.32
N LEU A 111 3.12 -21.63 0.31
CA LEU A 111 2.24 -21.04 -0.69
C LEU A 111 0.78 -21.38 -0.37
N SER A 112 -0.11 -20.41 -0.49
CA SER A 112 -1.55 -20.64 -0.47
C SER A 112 -2.17 -20.18 -1.79
N GLU A 113 -3.15 -20.91 -2.27
CA GLU A 113 -3.93 -20.53 -3.45
C GLU A 113 -5.32 -20.10 -3.01
N GLU A 114 -5.79 -18.98 -3.53
CA GLU A 114 -7.16 -18.51 -3.31
C GLU A 114 -7.86 -18.31 -4.66
N VAL A 115 -9.09 -18.81 -4.76
CA VAL A 115 -9.94 -18.67 -5.95
C VAL A 115 -10.55 -17.28 -5.92
N LEU A 116 -10.05 -16.38 -6.76
CA LEU A 116 -10.48 -14.97 -6.78
C LEU A 116 -11.81 -14.79 -7.52
N SER A 117 -12.03 -15.53 -8.61
CA SER A 117 -13.29 -15.49 -9.34
C SER A 117 -13.56 -16.79 -10.10
N ARG A 118 -14.84 -17.14 -10.20
CA ARG A 118 -15.34 -18.21 -11.05
C ARG A 118 -15.94 -17.56 -12.29
N GLN A 119 -15.36 -17.81 -13.45
CA GLN A 119 -15.93 -17.37 -14.72
C GLN A 119 -16.50 -18.58 -15.44
N GLU A 120 -17.80 -18.53 -15.72
CA GLU A 120 -18.48 -19.51 -16.56
C GLU A 120 -18.55 -18.92 -17.96
N VAL A 121 -17.73 -19.44 -18.87
CA VAL A 121 -17.72 -19.04 -20.26
C VAL A 121 -18.39 -20.16 -21.05
N VAL A 122 -19.42 -19.82 -21.83
CA VAL A 122 -20.03 -20.77 -22.75
C VAL A 122 -19.20 -20.76 -24.03
N ASP A 123 -18.56 -21.88 -24.34
CA ASP A 123 -17.81 -22.06 -25.59
C ASP A 123 -18.76 -21.99 -26.80
N GLY A 124 -18.27 -21.68 -28.00
CA GLY A 124 -19.06 -21.50 -29.22
C GLY A 124 -19.88 -22.74 -29.65
N ARG A 125 -19.71 -23.87 -28.97
CA ARG A 125 -20.48 -25.12 -29.12
C ARG A 125 -21.56 -25.31 -28.05
N GLY A 126 -21.84 -24.30 -27.23
CA GLY A 126 -22.86 -24.35 -26.17
C GLY A 126 -22.46 -25.16 -24.94
N ARG A 127 -21.17 -25.43 -24.73
CA ARG A 127 -20.65 -26.11 -23.53
C ARG A 127 -20.19 -25.08 -22.51
N LEU A 128 -20.56 -25.27 -21.26
CA LEU A 128 -20.06 -24.46 -20.14
C LEU A 128 -18.63 -24.89 -19.82
N ASP A 129 -17.68 -23.97 -20.02
CA ASP A 129 -16.32 -24.08 -19.50
C ASP A 129 -16.20 -23.21 -18.24
N VAL A 130 -15.73 -23.81 -17.15
CA VAL A 130 -15.58 -23.14 -15.85
C VAL A 130 -14.11 -22.88 -15.64
N SER A 131 -13.70 -21.63 -15.88
CA SER A 131 -12.33 -21.19 -15.61
C SER A 131 -12.27 -20.56 -14.22
N TYR A 132 -11.32 -21.05 -13.40
CA TYR A 132 -11.04 -20.50 -12.08
C TYR A 132 -9.84 -19.56 -12.20
N ASP A 133 -10.04 -18.29 -11.85
CA ASP A 133 -8.94 -17.34 -11.70
C ASP A 133 -8.35 -17.51 -10.29
N THR A 134 -7.23 -18.23 -10.20
CA THR A 134 -6.53 -18.51 -8.94
C THR A 134 -5.37 -17.54 -8.76
N ALA A 135 -5.27 -16.95 -7.56
CA ALA A 135 -4.10 -16.19 -7.15
C ALA A 135 -3.30 -16.96 -6.11
N THR A 136 -2.01 -17.13 -6.38
CA THR A 136 -1.06 -17.69 -5.43
C THR A 136 -0.54 -16.59 -4.51
N PHE A 137 -0.56 -16.85 -3.21
CA PHE A 137 0.01 -16.01 -2.15
C PHE A 137 1.19 -16.73 -1.52
N LEU A 138 2.21 -15.96 -1.17
CA LEU A 138 3.31 -16.40 -0.31
C LEU A 138 2.98 -16.01 1.12
N ASN A 139 3.06 -16.99 2.02
CA ASN A 139 2.94 -16.80 3.45
C ASN A 139 4.28 -17.10 4.09
N LEU A 140 4.72 -16.19 4.96
CA LEU A 140 5.93 -16.33 5.74
C LEU A 140 5.57 -16.27 7.21
N GLU A 141 5.97 -17.28 7.95
CA GLU A 141 5.93 -17.26 9.40
C GLU A 141 7.28 -16.79 9.90
N VAL A 142 7.25 -15.70 10.65
CA VAL A 142 8.43 -15.00 11.12
C VAL A 142 8.33 -14.95 12.63
N GLY A 143 9.41 -15.33 13.30
CA GLY A 143 9.50 -15.27 14.75
C GLY A 143 10.77 -14.59 15.21
N ASP A 144 10.85 -14.32 16.50
CA ASP A 144 12.08 -13.90 17.14
C ASP A 144 12.37 -14.65 18.43
N GLU A 145 13.57 -14.45 18.97
CA GLU A 145 14.01 -15.06 20.23
C GLU A 145 13.16 -14.68 21.45
N SER A 146 12.36 -13.61 21.36
CA SER A 146 11.46 -13.20 22.45
C SER A 146 10.13 -13.98 22.45
N GLY A 147 9.93 -14.85 21.46
CA GLY A 147 8.70 -15.63 21.28
C GLY A 147 7.58 -14.83 20.60
N PHE A 148 7.88 -13.68 19.99
CA PHE A 148 6.91 -12.97 19.16
C PHE A 148 6.89 -13.56 17.76
N GLU A 149 5.72 -13.99 17.32
CA GLU A 149 5.51 -14.61 16.01
C GLU A 149 4.48 -13.84 15.19
N THR A 150 4.69 -13.80 13.89
CA THR A 150 3.81 -13.10 12.97
C THR A 150 3.83 -13.70 11.58
N THR A 151 2.70 -13.61 10.88
CA THR A 151 2.55 -14.14 9.52
C THR A 151 2.44 -13.00 8.52
N LEU A 152 3.33 -12.96 7.54
CA LEU A 152 3.27 -12.06 6.39
C LEU A 152 2.63 -12.79 5.22
N ARG A 153 1.55 -12.22 4.67
CA ARG A 153 0.90 -12.72 3.46
C ARG A 153 1.03 -11.71 2.33
N VAL A 154 1.62 -12.11 1.21
CA VAL A 154 1.79 -11.25 0.03
C VAL A 154 1.45 -11.99 -1.27
N PRO A 155 1.00 -11.29 -2.33
CA PRO A 155 0.80 -11.91 -3.64
C PRO A 155 2.12 -12.48 -4.17
N MET A 156 2.11 -13.69 -4.71
CA MET A 156 3.33 -14.35 -5.17
C MET A 156 3.95 -13.61 -6.36
N ARG A 157 5.24 -13.29 -6.27
CA ARG A 157 6.02 -12.68 -7.35
C ARG A 157 7.29 -13.49 -7.60
N ARG A 158 7.82 -13.42 -8.82
CA ARG A 158 9.04 -14.15 -9.20
C ARG A 158 10.23 -13.82 -8.29
N GLU A 159 10.30 -12.57 -7.85
CA GLU A 159 11.32 -12.05 -6.92
C GLU A 159 11.28 -12.73 -5.54
N PHE A 160 10.11 -13.18 -5.08
CA PHE A 160 9.95 -13.80 -3.76
C PHE A 160 10.39 -15.27 -3.69
N LYS A 161 10.66 -15.92 -4.84
CA LYS A 161 11.09 -17.34 -4.89
C LYS A 161 12.42 -17.63 -4.19
N ARG A 162 13.20 -16.59 -3.87
CA ARG A 162 14.51 -16.73 -3.24
C ARG A 162 14.43 -16.81 -1.71
N ILE A 163 13.28 -16.49 -1.12
CA ILE A 163 13.09 -16.48 0.34
C ILE A 163 13.12 -17.91 0.87
N ARG A 164 13.90 -18.13 1.93
CA ARG A 164 14.08 -19.43 2.58
C ARG A 164 13.94 -19.29 4.09
N PRO A 165 13.55 -20.37 4.79
CA PRO A 165 13.72 -20.45 6.24
C PRO A 165 15.16 -20.12 6.66
N GLY A 166 15.32 -19.49 7.81
CA GLY A 166 16.59 -19.01 8.35
C GLY A 166 16.99 -17.61 7.88
N MET A 167 16.27 -17.02 6.93
CA MET A 167 16.56 -15.65 6.48
C MET A 167 16.06 -14.63 7.50
N MET A 168 16.87 -13.60 7.72
CA MET A 168 16.53 -12.53 8.64
C MET A 168 15.87 -11.37 7.90
N LEU A 169 14.82 -10.81 8.52
CA LEU A 169 14.08 -9.69 7.98
C LEU A 169 13.78 -8.64 9.05
N CYS A 170 13.60 -7.41 8.59
CA CYS A 170 13.27 -6.27 9.40
C CYS A 170 11.89 -5.72 9.03
N LEU A 171 11.08 -5.45 10.03
CA LEU A 171 9.71 -4.95 9.90
C LEU A 171 9.49 -3.78 10.84
N LEU A 172 8.52 -2.93 10.50
CA LEU A 172 8.01 -1.92 11.42
C LEU A 172 6.69 -2.39 12.02
N LEU A 173 6.69 -2.60 13.33
CA LEU A 173 5.51 -2.98 14.09
C LEU A 173 4.88 -1.74 14.73
N PHE A 174 3.56 -1.75 14.83
CA PHE A 174 2.78 -0.63 15.34
C PHE A 174 2.00 -1.03 16.57
N SER A 175 1.90 -0.11 17.54
CA SER A 175 1.07 -0.31 18.73
C SER A 175 0.38 0.98 19.16
N LYS A 176 -0.73 0.81 19.87
CA LYS A 176 -1.38 1.89 20.62
C LYS A 176 -0.77 2.08 22.01
N ASP A 177 -0.02 1.10 22.49
CA ASP A 177 0.61 1.11 23.80
C ASP A 177 2.14 1.20 23.66
N LYS A 178 2.78 1.90 24.60
CA LYS A 178 4.23 2.05 24.68
C LYS A 178 4.92 0.73 25.06
N SER A 179 4.21 -0.16 25.75
CA SER A 179 4.75 -1.45 26.18
C SER A 179 4.81 -2.52 25.07
N PHE A 180 4.19 -2.25 23.90
CA PHE A 180 4.06 -3.21 22.80
C PHE A 180 3.40 -4.55 23.16
N GLN A 181 2.67 -4.64 24.28
CA GLN A 181 1.89 -5.84 24.62
C GLN A 181 0.78 -6.14 23.60
N ARG A 182 0.25 -5.10 22.95
CA ARG A 182 -0.79 -5.22 21.91
C ARG A 182 -0.26 -4.68 20.59
N ILE A 183 0.36 -5.55 19.80
CA ILE A 183 0.83 -5.22 18.46
C ILE A 183 -0.34 -5.25 17.48
N SER A 184 -0.40 -4.25 16.61
CA SER A 184 -1.40 -4.16 15.54
C SER A 184 -1.15 -5.26 14.51
N ARG A 185 -2.23 -5.84 13.97
CA ARG A 185 -2.16 -6.74 12.80
C ARG A 185 -1.73 -6.02 11.51
N GLN A 186 -1.78 -4.70 11.49
CA GLN A 186 -1.35 -3.92 10.33
C GLN A 186 0.16 -3.80 10.34
N MET A 187 0.79 -4.35 9.31
CA MET A 187 2.24 -4.38 9.15
C MET A 187 2.66 -3.51 7.97
N SER A 188 3.88 -2.97 8.04
CA SER A 188 4.55 -2.35 6.90
C SER A 188 5.04 -3.42 5.92
N ASP A 189 5.74 -2.96 4.88
CA ASP A 189 6.64 -3.81 4.11
C ASP A 189 7.81 -4.31 4.98
N ALA A 190 8.22 -5.56 4.74
CA ALA A 190 9.40 -6.20 5.31
C ALA A 190 10.61 -5.96 4.41
N TYR A 191 11.78 -5.81 5.03
CA TYR A 191 13.05 -5.64 4.34
C TYR A 191 14.02 -6.74 4.74
N PHE A 192 14.63 -7.40 3.76
CA PHE A 192 15.68 -8.38 3.95
C PHE A 192 17.04 -7.70 3.77
N PRO A 193 17.82 -7.50 4.86
CA PRO A 193 19.09 -6.77 4.78
C PRO A 193 20.15 -7.48 3.93
N GLU A 194 20.17 -8.81 3.92
CA GLU A 194 21.16 -9.62 3.21
C GLU A 194 21.12 -9.43 1.69
N PHE A 195 19.90 -9.37 1.12
CA PHE A 195 19.69 -9.30 -0.32
C PHE A 195 19.22 -7.92 -0.81
N ASN A 196 19.15 -6.93 0.10
CA ASN A 196 18.58 -5.60 -0.15
C ASN A 196 17.20 -5.69 -0.82
N PHE A 197 16.34 -6.52 -0.23
CA PHE A 197 15.10 -6.97 -0.86
C PHE A 197 13.87 -6.55 -0.05
N TRP A 198 12.81 -6.14 -0.73
CA TRP A 198 11.57 -5.66 -0.11
C TRP A 198 10.43 -6.62 -0.37
N LEU A 199 9.74 -6.97 0.70
CA LEU A 199 8.59 -7.86 0.69
C LEU A 199 7.39 -7.10 1.26
N GLY A 200 6.40 -6.86 0.41
CA GLY A 200 5.17 -6.21 0.83
C GLY A 200 4.24 -6.00 -0.34
N ASP A 201 2.96 -5.87 -0.06
CA ASP A 201 1.97 -5.59 -1.10
C ASP A 201 2.00 -4.11 -1.52
N TYR A 202 2.35 -3.20 -0.61
CA TYR A 202 2.45 -1.76 -0.86
C TYR A 202 3.69 -1.16 -0.19
N PRO A 203 4.42 -0.24 -0.85
CA PRO A 203 5.63 0.38 -0.30
C PRO A 203 5.25 1.46 0.74
N TYR A 204 4.97 1.06 1.99
CA TYR A 204 4.60 2.02 3.04
C TYR A 204 5.79 2.87 3.49
N LEU A 205 6.97 2.26 3.55
CA LEU A 205 8.17 2.86 4.11
C LEU A 205 8.93 3.69 3.08
N GLN A 206 9.56 4.76 3.56
CA GLN A 206 10.62 5.42 2.82
C GLN A 206 11.85 4.52 2.80
N ARG A 207 11.95 3.71 1.75
CA ARG A 207 12.90 2.58 1.65
C ARG A 207 14.35 2.96 1.92
N GLY A 208 14.82 4.12 1.46
CA GLY A 208 16.19 4.59 1.73
C GLY A 208 16.49 4.70 3.22
N ALA A 209 15.73 5.56 3.93
CA ALA A 209 15.92 5.81 5.36
C ALA A 209 15.73 4.54 6.21
N PHE A 210 14.75 3.71 5.87
CA PHE A 210 14.51 2.45 6.59
C PHE A 210 15.62 1.43 6.36
N ALA A 211 16.09 1.25 5.11
CA ALA A 211 17.14 0.28 4.79
C ALA A 211 18.45 0.61 5.52
N ASP A 212 18.77 1.89 5.69
CA ASP A 212 19.94 2.33 6.46
C ASP A 212 19.83 1.93 7.95
N LEU A 213 18.66 2.18 8.56
CA LEU A 213 18.40 1.76 9.95
C LEU A 213 18.44 0.23 10.10
N ALA A 214 17.82 -0.50 9.19
CA ALA A 214 17.79 -1.95 9.22
C ALA A 214 19.18 -2.57 9.04
N ARG A 215 19.99 -2.04 8.10
CA ARG A 215 21.38 -2.48 7.92
C ARG A 215 22.25 -2.18 9.13
N PHE A 216 22.05 -1.04 9.78
CA PHE A 216 22.76 -0.70 11.00
C PHE A 216 22.45 -1.70 12.13
N LEU A 217 21.16 -2.02 12.33
CA LEU A 217 20.73 -3.01 13.32
C LEU A 217 21.26 -4.42 13.00
N TRP A 218 21.20 -4.82 11.72
CA TRP A 218 21.71 -6.10 11.26
C TRP A 218 23.20 -6.28 11.58
N LYS A 219 24.03 -5.29 11.23
CA LYS A 219 25.48 -5.34 11.51
C LYS A 219 25.79 -5.45 13.00
N ARG A 220 24.98 -4.82 13.86
CA ARG A 220 25.13 -4.90 15.31
C ARG A 220 24.71 -6.25 15.88
N HIS A 221 23.76 -6.93 15.24
CA HIS A 221 23.31 -8.26 15.64
C HIS A 221 24.29 -9.36 15.21
N ALA A 222 24.99 -9.15 14.08
CA ALA A 222 25.98 -10.10 13.56
C ALA A 222 27.35 -10.04 14.25
N GLN A 223 27.56 -9.09 15.17
CA GLN A 223 28.78 -8.93 15.99
C GLN A 223 28.56 -9.48 17.39
#